data_AF-A0A3B9W1A9-F1
#
_entry.id   AF-A0A3B9W1A9-F1
#
_cell.length_a   1.000
_cell.length_b   1.000
_cell.length_c   1.000
_cell.angle_alpha   90.00
_cell.angle_beta   90.00
_cell.angle_gamma   90.00
#
_symmetry.space_group_name_H-M   'P 1'
#
loop_
_entity.id
_entity.type
_entity.pdbx_description
1 polymer ?
#
loop_
_entity_poly.entity_id
_entity_poly.type
_entity_poly.pdbx_seq_one_letter_code
_entity_poly.pdbx_strand_id
1 'polypeptide(L)'
;MTKAKIDGGFVPSGQLQLGVFFQGVNSGTVWKTGESGSQTGFESFRRIAQTAERGLFAAFFLGEGLRLREHLGRPHALDVAGRPDAQTMLAALAAVTSHIGL
;
A
#
# COMPACT_ATOMS: atom_id res chain seq x y z
N MET A 1 -8.86 29.82 -14.90
CA MET A 1 -9.04 29.83 -13.43
C MET A 1 -8.01 30.77 -12.83
N THR A 2 -8.47 31.89 -12.30
CA THR A 2 -7.64 32.96 -11.73
C THR A 2 -7.09 32.50 -10.38
N LYS A 3 -5.76 32.48 -10.22
CA LYS A 3 -5.09 32.15 -8.95
C LYS A 3 -5.40 33.24 -7.92
N ALA A 4 -6.18 32.92 -6.89
CA ALA A 4 -6.31 33.77 -5.71
C ALA A 4 -4.97 33.81 -4.97
N LYS A 5 -4.40 35.00 -4.79
CA LYS A 5 -3.20 35.25 -3.99
C LYS A 5 -3.64 35.32 -2.52
N ILE A 6 -3.11 34.43 -1.69
CA ILE A 6 -3.18 34.56 -0.24
C ILE A 6 -1.95 35.38 0.17
N ASP A 7 -2.17 36.56 0.71
CA ASP A 7 -1.10 37.49 1.10
C ASP A 7 -0.15 36.83 2.11
N GLY A 8 1.13 36.76 1.75
CA GLY A 8 2.21 36.19 2.59
C GLY A 8 2.27 34.65 2.70
N GLY A 9 1.38 33.92 2.01
CA GLY A 9 1.30 32.45 2.11
C GLY A 9 2.32 31.70 1.24
N PHE A 10 2.78 30.55 1.74
CA PHE A 10 3.60 29.60 0.97
C PHE A 10 2.90 29.24 -0.34
N VAL A 11 3.60 29.43 -1.47
CA VAL A 11 3.16 28.95 -2.79
C VAL A 11 3.91 27.65 -3.08
N PRO A 12 3.23 26.49 -3.09
CA PRO A 12 3.88 25.24 -3.47
C PRO A 12 4.46 25.36 -4.88
N SER A 13 5.76 25.07 -5.02
CA SER A 13 6.48 25.12 -6.30
C SER A 13 6.50 23.77 -7.04
N GLY A 14 5.97 22.72 -6.43
CA GLY A 14 6.00 21.35 -6.96
C GLY A 14 4.63 20.68 -7.02
N GLN A 15 4.60 19.50 -7.64
CA GLN A 15 3.44 18.63 -7.66
C GLN A 15 3.52 17.63 -6.50
N LEU A 16 2.45 17.52 -5.71
CA LEU A 16 2.33 16.49 -4.69
C LEU A 16 2.26 15.12 -5.36
N GLN A 17 3.12 14.21 -4.94
CA GLN A 17 3.10 12.81 -5.36
C GLN A 17 2.51 11.97 -4.24
N LEU A 18 1.64 11.03 -4.60
CA LEU A 18 1.01 10.12 -3.65
C LEU A 18 1.60 8.72 -3.83
N GLY A 19 1.94 8.10 -2.70
CA GLY A 19 2.27 6.68 -2.62
C GLY A 19 1.15 5.92 -1.93
N VAL A 20 0.91 4.68 -2.31
CA VAL A 20 -0.06 3.80 -1.65
C VAL A 20 0.67 2.72 -0.86
N PHE A 21 0.29 2.54 0.39
CA PHE A 21 0.81 1.47 1.23
C PHE A 21 -0.28 0.42 1.45
N PHE A 22 -0.05 -0.81 0.96
CA PHE A 22 -0.96 -1.91 1.25
C PHE A 22 -0.60 -2.58 2.57
N GLN A 23 -1.24 -2.10 3.64
CA GLN A 23 -1.03 -2.58 4.99
C GLN A 23 -1.57 -3.99 5.18
N GLY A 24 -0.84 -4.84 5.89
CA GLY A 24 -1.34 -6.14 6.33
C GLY A 24 -1.45 -6.29 7.83
N VAL A 25 -0.93 -5.33 8.62
CA VAL A 25 -0.63 -5.58 10.04
C VAL A 25 -0.65 -4.30 10.87
N ASN A 26 -1.83 -3.68 11.03
CA ASN A 26 -2.03 -2.50 11.88
C ASN A 26 -3.46 -2.44 12.43
N SER A 27 -3.66 -1.69 13.52
CA SER A 27 -4.96 -1.55 14.21
C SER A 27 -6.09 -1.00 13.33
N GLY A 28 -5.77 -0.27 12.27
CA GLY A 28 -6.74 0.22 11.28
C GLY A 28 -7.12 -0.80 10.19
N THR A 29 -6.52 -1.98 10.17
CA THR A 29 -6.79 -3.00 9.13
C THR A 29 -8.10 -3.71 9.42
N VAL A 30 -9.10 -3.51 8.56
CA VAL A 30 -10.37 -4.20 8.63
C VAL A 30 -10.28 -5.48 7.80
N TRP A 31 -10.41 -6.63 8.47
CA TRP A 31 -10.18 -7.98 7.92
C TRP A 31 -11.35 -8.94 8.18
N LYS A 32 -12.26 -8.57 9.08
CA LYS A 32 -13.43 -9.36 9.44
C LYS A 32 -14.62 -9.15 8.50
N THR A 33 -14.58 -8.15 7.62
CA THR A 33 -15.66 -7.93 6.66
C THR A 33 -15.42 -8.81 5.43
N GLY A 34 -16.49 -9.34 4.83
CA GLY A 34 -16.35 -10.15 3.61
C GLY A 34 -15.74 -9.38 2.44
N GLU A 35 -15.80 -8.05 2.48
CA GLU A 35 -15.28 -7.15 1.45
C GLU A 35 -13.78 -6.83 1.63
N SER A 36 -13.15 -7.21 2.75
CA SER A 36 -11.75 -6.91 3.05
C SER A 36 -10.74 -7.46 2.04
N GLY A 37 -11.13 -8.48 1.27
CA GLY A 37 -10.23 -9.18 0.37
C GLY A 37 -9.12 -9.94 1.10
N SER A 38 -8.30 -10.66 0.33
CA SER A 38 -7.19 -11.43 0.90
C SER A 38 -6.01 -10.52 1.27
N GLN A 39 -5.39 -10.75 2.41
CA GLN A 39 -4.18 -10.03 2.82
C GLN A 39 -2.88 -10.70 2.33
N THR A 40 -3.01 -11.86 1.68
CA THR A 40 -1.90 -12.68 1.17
C THR A 40 -2.06 -13.04 -0.31
N GLY A 41 -3.29 -13.02 -0.83
CA GLY A 41 -3.61 -13.39 -2.21
C GLY A 41 -3.28 -12.28 -3.22
N PHE A 42 -2.62 -12.65 -4.31
CA PHE A 42 -2.15 -11.74 -5.37
C PHE A 42 -3.20 -10.75 -5.87
N GLU A 43 -4.44 -11.18 -6.05
CA GLU A 43 -5.52 -10.35 -6.58
C GLU A 43 -5.75 -9.04 -5.79
N SER A 44 -5.53 -9.04 -4.47
CA SER A 44 -5.64 -7.83 -3.68
C SER A 44 -4.55 -6.82 -4.01
N PHE A 45 -3.31 -7.30 -4.19
CA PHE A 45 -2.15 -6.48 -4.55
C PHE A 45 -2.33 -5.92 -5.97
N ARG A 46 -2.70 -6.78 -6.93
CA ARG A 46 -3.00 -6.39 -8.32
C ARG A 46 -4.05 -5.29 -8.37
N ARG A 47 -5.19 -5.48 -7.68
CA ARG A 47 -6.29 -4.53 -7.68
C ARG A 47 -5.87 -3.18 -7.12
N ILE A 48 -5.11 -3.15 -6.02
CA ILE A 48 -4.64 -1.90 -5.42
C ILE A 48 -3.63 -1.20 -6.34
N ALA A 49 -2.61 -1.92 -6.82
CA ALA A 49 -1.57 -1.35 -7.68
C ALA A 49 -2.15 -0.76 -8.97
N GLN A 50 -3.02 -1.51 -9.68
CA GLN A 50 -3.67 -1.00 -10.89
C GLN A 50 -4.64 0.15 -10.61
N THR A 51 -5.27 0.19 -9.42
CA THR A 51 -6.14 1.32 -9.04
C THR A 51 -5.32 2.57 -8.74
N ALA A 52 -4.20 2.42 -8.04
CA ALA A 52 -3.27 3.51 -7.75
C ALA A 52 -2.63 4.04 -9.05
N GLU A 53 -2.25 3.16 -9.96
CA GLU A 53 -1.72 3.53 -11.29
C GLU A 53 -2.73 4.34 -12.10
N ARG A 54 -3.99 3.90 -12.19
CA ARG A 54 -5.07 4.69 -12.81
C ARG A 54 -5.27 6.04 -12.12
N GLY A 55 -4.96 6.13 -10.83
CA GLY A 55 -5.01 7.35 -10.03
C GLY A 55 -3.75 8.22 -10.10
N LEU A 56 -2.78 7.88 -10.95
CA LEU A 56 -1.49 8.59 -11.10
C LEU A 56 -0.65 8.63 -9.82
N PHE A 57 -0.76 7.61 -8.96
CA PHE A 57 0.13 7.45 -7.82
C PHE A 57 1.55 7.18 -8.31
N ALA A 58 2.53 7.74 -7.60
CA ALA A 58 3.94 7.62 -7.96
C ALA A 58 4.48 6.21 -7.67
N ALA A 59 4.02 5.58 -6.58
CA ALA A 59 4.54 4.30 -6.16
C ALA A 59 3.53 3.48 -5.35
N PHE A 60 3.63 2.16 -5.49
CA PHE A 60 3.07 1.17 -4.59
C PHE A 60 4.17 0.75 -3.60
N PHE A 61 3.86 0.79 -2.31
CA PHE A 61 4.77 0.39 -1.26
C PHE A 61 4.27 -0.90 -0.58
N LEU A 62 5.16 -1.88 -0.50
CA LEU A 62 4.92 -3.16 0.15
C LEU A 62 5.88 -3.34 1.34
N GLY A 63 5.34 -3.20 2.54
CA GLY A 63 6.08 -3.51 3.77
C GLY A 63 6.19 -5.02 4.01
N GLU A 64 7.38 -5.44 4.47
CA GLU A 64 7.69 -6.81 4.86
C GLU A 64 8.13 -6.89 6.33
N GLY A 65 7.77 -7.99 6.99
CA GLY A 65 8.30 -8.34 8.31
C GLY A 65 8.80 -9.78 8.29
N LEU A 66 10.08 -9.98 8.60
CA LEU A 66 10.74 -11.29 8.53
C LEU A 66 10.51 -12.18 9.76
N ARG A 67 9.83 -11.64 10.79
CA ARG A 67 9.56 -12.34 12.04
C ARG A 67 8.08 -12.24 12.38
N LEU A 68 7.50 -13.38 12.77
CA LEU A 68 6.17 -13.43 13.37
C LEU A 68 6.15 -12.65 14.69
N ARG A 69 5.12 -11.82 14.89
CA ARG A 69 4.93 -11.15 16.17
C ARG A 69 4.43 -12.14 17.21
N GLU A 70 4.99 -12.06 18.40
CA GLU A 70 4.76 -12.99 19.50
C GLU A 70 4.55 -12.22 20.80
N HIS A 71 3.72 -12.78 21.69
CA HIS A 71 3.56 -12.32 23.05
C HIS A 71 3.55 -13.53 23.99
N LEU A 72 4.48 -13.57 24.95
CA LEU A 72 4.62 -14.66 25.93
C LEU A 72 4.73 -16.06 25.28
N GLY A 73 5.52 -16.16 24.19
CA GLY A 73 5.73 -17.41 23.47
C GLY A 73 4.53 -17.88 22.62
N ARG A 74 3.54 -17.01 22.41
CA ARG A 74 2.38 -17.30 21.57
C ARG A 74 2.32 -16.34 20.37
N PRO A 75 1.94 -16.82 19.17
CA PRO A 75 1.69 -15.95 18.02
C PRO A 75 0.67 -14.86 18.33
N HIS A 76 0.98 -13.64 17.91
CA HIS A 76 0.03 -12.52 17.93
C HIS A 76 -0.93 -12.67 16.74
N ALA A 77 -2.08 -13.30 17.00
CA ALA A 77 -3.03 -13.71 15.97
C ALA A 77 -3.80 -12.56 15.29
N LEU A 78 -3.55 -11.29 15.62
CA LEU A 78 -4.14 -10.13 14.94
C LEU A 78 -3.29 -9.62 13.77
N ASP A 79 -2.09 -10.18 13.57
CA ASP A 79 -1.27 -9.91 12.41
C ASP A 79 -1.51 -10.94 11.31
N VAL A 80 -1.43 -10.50 10.05
CA VAL A 80 -1.42 -11.39 8.89
C VAL A 80 -0.14 -12.23 8.92
N ALA A 81 -0.32 -13.53 9.11
CA ALA A 81 0.72 -14.53 8.92
C ALA A 81 0.80 -14.93 7.44
N GLY A 82 2.02 -15.18 6.94
CA GLY A 82 2.24 -15.69 5.58
C GLY A 82 2.03 -14.65 4.48
N ARG A 83 2.35 -13.37 4.72
CA ARG A 83 2.47 -12.42 3.60
C ARG A 83 3.54 -12.90 2.61
N PRO A 84 3.31 -12.67 1.31
CA PRO A 84 4.29 -13.02 0.30
C PRO A 84 5.57 -12.20 0.46
N ASP A 85 6.69 -12.79 0.06
CA ASP A 85 7.99 -12.13 -0.10
C ASP A 85 7.81 -10.85 -0.95
N ALA A 86 8.34 -9.74 -0.45
CA ALA A 86 8.12 -8.44 -1.09
C ALA A 86 8.70 -8.40 -2.50
N GLN A 87 9.92 -8.90 -2.69
CA GLN A 87 10.62 -8.86 -3.98
C GLN A 87 9.84 -9.62 -5.06
N THR A 88 9.38 -10.83 -4.74
CA THR A 88 8.60 -11.70 -5.62
C THR A 88 7.26 -11.05 -5.98
N MET A 89 6.59 -10.44 -5.00
CA MET A 89 5.32 -9.76 -5.24
C MET A 89 5.49 -8.52 -6.13
N LEU A 90 6.52 -7.69 -5.90
CA LEU A 90 6.81 -6.54 -6.75
C LEU A 90 7.16 -6.97 -8.18
N ALA A 91 7.93 -8.06 -8.35
CA ALA A 91 8.18 -8.64 -9.68
C ALA A 91 6.90 -9.10 -10.39
N ALA A 92 5.96 -9.72 -9.66
CA ALA A 92 4.66 -10.11 -10.21
C ALA A 92 3.79 -8.90 -10.59
N LEU A 93 3.83 -7.83 -9.80
CA LEU A 93 3.12 -6.58 -10.11
C LEU A 93 3.71 -5.88 -11.33
N ALA A 94 5.03 -5.91 -11.51
CA ALA A 94 5.70 -5.32 -12.67
C ALA A 94 5.21 -5.90 -14.01
N ALA A 95 4.74 -7.14 -14.02
CA ALA A 95 4.17 -7.77 -15.21
C ALA A 95 2.76 -7.25 -15.59
N VAL A 96 2.08 -6.54 -14.68
CA VAL A 96 0.68 -6.12 -14.82
C VAL A 96 0.44 -4.62 -14.60
N THR A 97 1.53 -3.85 -14.48
CA THR A 97 1.55 -2.38 -14.39
C THR A 97 2.62 -1.81 -15.32
N SER A 98 2.50 -0.54 -15.71
CA SER A 98 3.36 0.08 -16.72
C SER A 98 4.08 1.35 -16.26
N HIS A 99 3.55 2.07 -15.27
CA HIS A 99 3.98 3.42 -14.90
C HIS A 99 4.18 3.64 -13.40
N ILE A 100 3.41 2.97 -12.55
CA ILE A 100 3.56 3.10 -11.10
C ILE A 100 4.90 2.50 -10.66
N GLY A 101 5.62 3.18 -9.76
CA GLY A 101 6.82 2.64 -9.12
C GLY A 101 6.49 1.47 -8.19
N LEU A 102 7.39 0.49 -8.13
CA LEU A 102 7.28 -0.73 -7.31
C LEU A 102 8.51 -0.85 -6.42
#